data_AF-A0A6I0E7G3-F1
#
_entry.id   AF-A0A6I0E7G3-F1
#
_cell.length_a   1.000
_cell.length_b   1.000
_cell.length_c   1.000
_cell.angle_alpha   90.00
_cell.angle_beta   90.00
_cell.angle_gamma   90.00
#
_symmetry.space_group_name_H-M   'P 1'
#
loop_
_entity.id
_entity.type
_entity.pdbx_description
1 polymer ?
#
loop_
_entity_poly.entity_id
_entity_poly.type
_entity_poly.pdbx_seq_one_letter_code
_entity_poly.pdbx_strand_id
1 'polypeptide(L)'
;MSLLARLAFVAGLLTAPAGALAEDAIIGTWVGDVTQGETKFETRLTFVSPKGGVSRYPSFPCGGILMGDRKGDAYEFNENVTWGGMDEKPDGCIHGVVRATVSGDKMKYEWTGTHDQIAKVAAAQQADDALPRAKNTGWLTS
;
A
#
# COMPACT_ATOMS: atom_id res chain seq x y z
N MET A 1 73.70 -1.19 -19.92
CA MET A 1 72.50 -1.43 -20.76
C MET A 1 71.26 -1.45 -19.87
N SER A 2 70.44 -0.41 -20.01
CA SER A 2 69.05 -0.14 -19.62
C SER A 2 68.40 -0.81 -18.40
N LEU A 3 68.16 0.00 -17.37
CA LEU A 3 67.02 -0.07 -16.44
C LEU A 3 65.70 0.09 -17.22
N LEU A 4 64.70 -0.74 -16.92
CA LEU A 4 63.30 -0.51 -17.34
C LEU A 4 62.40 -0.44 -16.10
N ALA A 5 62.12 0.79 -15.67
CA ALA A 5 61.14 1.11 -14.64
C ALA A 5 59.72 1.05 -15.25
N ARG A 6 58.87 0.17 -14.71
CA ARG A 6 57.45 0.10 -15.04
C ARG A 6 56.67 0.96 -14.05
N LEU A 7 56.26 2.16 -14.46
CA LEU A 7 55.22 2.92 -13.76
C LEU A 7 53.86 2.28 -14.05
N ALA A 8 53.24 1.69 -13.04
CA ALA A 8 51.83 1.32 -13.08
C ALA A 8 51.00 2.48 -12.50
N PHE A 9 50.31 3.21 -13.37
CA PHE A 9 49.28 4.17 -12.97
C PHE A 9 48.06 3.38 -12.47
N VAL A 10 47.84 3.37 -11.16
CA VAL A 10 46.58 2.89 -10.56
C VAL A 10 45.58 4.05 -10.65
N ALA A 11 44.78 4.06 -11.71
CA ALA A 11 43.64 4.96 -11.84
C ALA A 11 42.52 4.47 -10.90
N GLY A 12 42.45 5.05 -9.70
CA GLY A 12 41.34 4.83 -8.78
C GLY A 12 40.06 5.48 -9.31
N LEU A 13 39.17 4.69 -9.90
CA LEU A 13 37.79 5.13 -10.12
C LEU A 13 37.09 5.22 -8.76
N LEU A 14 36.86 6.46 -8.32
CA LEU A 14 35.91 6.79 -7.26
C LEU A 14 34.48 6.53 -7.80
N THR A 15 33.98 5.31 -7.64
CA THR A 15 32.54 5.03 -7.77
C THR A 15 31.83 5.61 -6.56
N ALA A 16 31.28 6.82 -6.68
CA ALA A 16 30.33 7.33 -5.70
C ALA A 16 29.10 6.39 -5.69
N PRO A 17 28.63 5.94 -4.51
CA PRO A 17 27.38 5.18 -4.45
C PRO A 17 26.27 6.12 -4.91
N ALA A 18 25.62 5.76 -6.03
CA ALA A 18 24.35 6.36 -6.41
C ALA A 18 23.38 6.08 -5.25
N GLY A 19 23.09 7.10 -4.45
CA GLY A 19 22.07 7.01 -3.42
C GLY A 19 20.76 6.71 -4.11
N ALA A 20 20.33 5.44 -4.07
CA ALA A 20 18.97 5.08 -4.42
C ALA A 20 18.06 5.94 -3.55
N LEU A 21 17.29 6.84 -4.16
CA LEU A 21 16.21 7.51 -3.44
C LEU A 21 15.35 6.39 -2.86
N ALA A 22 15.29 6.31 -1.53
CA ALA A 22 14.44 5.33 -0.88
C ALA A 22 13.00 5.58 -1.37
N GLU A 23 12.46 4.60 -2.07
CA GLU A 23 11.08 4.62 -2.53
C GLU A 23 10.16 4.71 -1.30
N ASP A 24 9.12 5.53 -1.38
CA ASP A 24 8.24 5.73 -0.24
C ASP A 24 7.58 4.40 0.14
N ALA A 25 7.56 4.11 1.44
CA ALA A 25 7.18 2.81 1.97
C ALA A 25 5.78 2.32 1.55
N ILE A 26 4.87 3.22 1.16
CA ILE A 26 3.52 2.81 0.72
C ILE A 26 3.45 2.32 -0.72
N ILE A 27 4.43 2.67 -1.57
CA ILE A 27 4.40 2.33 -2.99
C ILE A 27 4.51 0.81 -3.15
N GLY A 28 3.60 0.21 -3.92
CA GLY A 28 3.46 -1.24 -4.05
C GLY A 28 2.01 -1.71 -4.08
N THR A 29 1.81 -3.04 -4.06
CA THR A 29 0.49 -3.68 -4.11
C THR A 29 0.22 -4.45 -2.84
N TRP A 30 -0.66 -3.92 -1.98
CA TRP A 30 -1.01 -4.53 -0.70
C TRP A 30 -2.26 -5.40 -0.86
N VAL A 31 -2.17 -6.70 -0.56
CA VAL A 31 -3.31 -7.66 -0.68
C VAL A 31 -3.58 -8.41 0.61
N GLY A 32 -4.80 -8.34 1.15
CA GLY A 32 -5.16 -8.99 2.41
C GLY A 32 -6.61 -8.78 2.82
N ASP A 33 -7.01 -9.38 3.94
CA ASP A 33 -8.39 -9.37 4.38
C ASP A 33 -8.72 -8.20 5.31
N VAL A 34 -9.92 -7.65 5.17
CA VAL A 34 -10.50 -6.63 6.05
C VAL A 34 -11.84 -7.11 6.60
N THR A 35 -12.24 -6.60 7.77
CA THR A 35 -13.53 -6.91 8.38
C THR A 35 -14.38 -5.64 8.48
N GLN A 36 -15.61 -5.70 8.00
CA GLN A 36 -16.65 -4.67 8.15
C GLN A 36 -17.87 -5.28 8.84
N GLY A 37 -18.14 -4.87 10.08
CA GLY A 37 -19.15 -5.54 10.91
C GLY A 37 -18.80 -7.03 11.09
N GLU A 38 -19.66 -7.93 10.63
CA GLU A 38 -19.44 -9.38 10.65
C GLU A 38 -18.88 -9.93 9.34
N THR A 39 -18.72 -9.09 8.32
CA THR A 39 -18.32 -9.51 6.98
C THR A 39 -16.82 -9.35 6.80
N LYS A 40 -16.15 -10.44 6.43
CA LYS A 40 -14.73 -10.47 6.10
C LYS A 40 -14.53 -10.61 4.60
N PHE A 41 -13.65 -9.82 4.00
CA PHE A 41 -13.39 -9.83 2.56
C PHE A 41 -11.98 -9.41 2.18
N GLU A 42 -11.52 -9.86 1.01
CA GLU A 42 -10.22 -9.47 0.46
C GLU A 42 -10.26 -8.02 -0.05
N THR A 43 -9.21 -7.27 0.25
CA THR A 43 -8.91 -5.95 -0.26
C THR A 43 -7.56 -5.97 -0.96
N ARG A 44 -7.48 -5.28 -2.10
CA ARG A 44 -6.24 -5.04 -2.85
C ARG A 44 -6.07 -3.55 -3.08
N LEU A 45 -4.98 -2.99 -2.56
CA LEU A 45 -4.59 -1.60 -2.76
C LEU A 45 -3.34 -1.58 -3.62
N THR A 46 -3.24 -0.67 -4.58
CA THR A 46 -2.01 -0.48 -5.37
C THR A 46 -1.69 1.00 -5.41
N PHE A 47 -0.59 1.37 -4.76
CA PHE A 47 -0.10 2.74 -4.73
C PHE A 47 1.07 2.86 -5.69
N VAL A 48 0.99 3.85 -6.59
CA VAL A 48 2.08 4.20 -7.52
C VAL A 48 2.82 5.47 -7.06
N SER A 49 2.32 6.11 -6.00
CA SER A 49 2.95 7.24 -5.34
C SER A 49 2.39 7.39 -3.91
N PRO A 50 3.03 8.19 -3.05
CA PRO A 50 2.48 8.51 -1.72
C PRO A 50 1.16 9.29 -1.77
N LYS A 51 0.80 9.82 -2.94
CA LYS A 51 -0.35 10.69 -3.16
C LYS A 51 -1.56 9.98 -3.74
N GLY A 52 -1.43 8.71 -4.10
CA GLY A 52 -2.55 7.99 -4.64
C GLY A 52 -2.26 6.62 -5.21
N GLY A 53 -3.35 5.96 -5.54
CA GLY A 53 -3.38 4.58 -5.97
C GLY A 53 -4.78 4.16 -6.41
N VAL A 54 -4.99 2.85 -6.42
CA VAL A 54 -6.29 2.23 -6.73
C VAL A 54 -6.64 1.21 -5.67
N SER A 55 -7.93 1.09 -5.38
CA SER A 55 -8.50 0.05 -4.52
C SER A 55 -9.33 -0.92 -5.35
N ARG A 56 -9.31 -2.19 -4.95
CA ARG A 56 -10.17 -3.25 -5.51
C ARG A 56 -10.61 -4.19 -4.41
N TYR A 57 -11.86 -4.62 -4.47
CA TYR A 57 -12.44 -5.54 -3.50
C TYR A 57 -12.94 -6.79 -4.24
N PRO A 58 -12.14 -7.84 -4.46
CA PRO A 58 -12.55 -8.94 -5.33
C PRO A 58 -13.84 -9.66 -4.91
N SER A 59 -14.11 -9.72 -3.60
CA SER A 59 -15.34 -10.31 -3.04
C SER A 59 -16.60 -9.46 -3.30
N PHE A 60 -16.43 -8.17 -3.57
CA PHE A 60 -17.51 -7.21 -3.87
C PHE A 60 -17.13 -6.49 -5.14
N PRO A 61 -17.69 -6.79 -6.32
CA PRO A 61 -17.20 -6.26 -7.60
C PRO A 61 -17.34 -4.73 -7.65
N CYS A 62 -16.36 -4.05 -7.07
CA CYS A 62 -16.23 -2.62 -6.91
C CYS A 62 -14.77 -2.24 -6.62
N GLY A 63 -14.47 -0.97 -6.90
CA GLY A 63 -13.13 -0.43 -6.77
C GLY A 63 -13.13 1.06 -7.08
N GLY A 64 -12.03 1.71 -6.70
CA GLY A 64 -11.94 3.15 -6.77
C GLY A 64 -10.53 3.66 -6.95
N ILE A 65 -10.46 4.98 -7.11
CA ILE A 65 -9.22 5.74 -7.13
C ILE A 65 -9.00 6.30 -5.72
N LEU A 66 -7.77 6.17 -5.23
CA LEU A 66 -7.33 6.72 -3.96
C LEU A 66 -6.54 8.00 -4.23
N MET A 67 -6.96 9.12 -3.62
CA MET A 67 -6.29 10.41 -3.72
C MET A 67 -6.06 11.00 -2.34
N GLY A 68 -4.82 11.35 -2.03
CA GLY A 68 -4.45 11.76 -0.68
C GLY A 68 -3.00 12.16 -0.56
N ASP A 69 -2.49 12.10 0.66
CA ASP A 69 -1.07 12.31 0.96
C ASP A 69 -0.74 11.71 2.34
N ARG A 70 0.55 11.76 2.68
CA ARG A 70 1.03 11.47 4.04
C ARG A 70 0.53 12.53 5.02
N LYS A 71 0.02 12.09 6.17
CA LYS A 71 -0.37 12.90 7.32
C LYS A 71 0.33 12.39 8.59
N GLY A 72 1.47 12.99 8.92
CA GLY A 72 2.31 12.54 10.04
C GLY A 72 2.96 11.19 9.75
N ASP A 73 2.66 10.20 10.58
CA ASP A 73 3.13 8.81 10.50
C ASP A 73 2.20 7.88 9.67
N ALA A 74 1.04 8.39 9.26
CA ALA A 74 0.06 7.68 8.47
C ALA A 74 -0.13 8.32 7.09
N TYR A 75 -0.87 7.65 6.24
CA TYR A 75 -1.37 8.15 4.97
C TYR A 75 -2.88 8.20 5.05
N GLU A 76 -3.48 9.23 4.45
CA GLU A 76 -4.93 9.38 4.39
C GLU A 76 -5.34 9.66 2.94
N PHE A 77 -6.24 8.85 2.43
CA PHE A 77 -6.74 8.91 1.05
C PHE A 77 -8.24 9.01 1.05
N ASN A 78 -8.77 9.91 0.23
CA ASN A 78 -10.16 9.84 -0.19
C ASN A 78 -10.27 8.76 -1.26
N GLU A 79 -11.14 7.79 -1.03
CA GLU A 79 -11.51 6.78 -2.01
C GLU A 79 -12.72 7.27 -2.79
N ASN A 80 -12.50 7.46 -4.09
CA ASN A 80 -13.57 7.66 -5.03
C ASN A 80 -13.89 6.34 -5.73
N VAL A 81 -15.00 5.68 -5.38
CA VAL A 81 -15.48 4.48 -6.08
C VAL A 81 -15.84 4.86 -7.52
N THR A 82 -15.21 4.20 -8.49
CA THR A 82 -15.38 4.48 -9.93
C THR A 82 -16.03 3.32 -10.69
N TRP A 83 -16.24 2.19 -10.02
CA TRP A 83 -16.93 1.01 -10.55
C TRP A 83 -17.61 0.25 -9.42
N GLY A 84 -18.80 -0.30 -9.68
CA GLY A 84 -19.55 -1.10 -8.72
C GLY A 84 -20.07 -0.27 -7.54
N GLY A 85 -20.14 1.06 -7.72
CA GLY A 85 -20.63 2.01 -6.73
C GLY A 85 -22.15 2.16 -6.73
N MET A 86 -22.65 2.96 -5.78
CA MET A 86 -24.07 3.27 -5.64
C MET A 86 -24.70 3.94 -6.87
N ASP A 87 -23.88 4.64 -7.66
CA ASP A 87 -24.31 5.26 -8.93
C ASP A 87 -24.70 4.22 -10.00
N GLU A 88 -24.19 2.99 -9.89
CA GLU A 88 -24.45 1.91 -10.85
C GLU A 88 -25.52 0.92 -10.36
N LYS A 89 -25.62 0.71 -9.04
CA LYS A 89 -26.53 -0.28 -8.44
C LYS A 89 -26.99 0.13 -7.04
N PRO A 90 -28.21 -0.24 -6.61
CA PRO A 90 -28.77 0.16 -5.32
C PRO A 90 -27.98 -0.30 -4.09
N ASP A 91 -27.27 -1.43 -4.20
CA ASP A 91 -26.43 -1.99 -3.12
C ASP A 91 -24.94 -1.90 -3.51
N GLY A 92 -24.55 -0.75 -4.05
CA GLY A 92 -23.20 -0.47 -4.51
C GLY A 92 -22.21 -0.19 -3.38
N CYS A 93 -20.93 -0.16 -3.73
CA CYS A 93 -19.90 0.32 -2.83
C CYS A 93 -20.01 1.84 -2.68
N ILE A 94 -19.62 2.32 -1.49
CA ILE A 94 -19.72 3.74 -1.15
C ILE A 94 -18.33 4.36 -1.11
N HIS A 95 -18.25 5.66 -1.41
CA HIS A 95 -17.04 6.43 -1.22
C HIS A 95 -16.63 6.44 0.26
N GLY A 96 -15.35 6.63 0.51
CA GLY A 96 -14.82 6.60 1.85
C GLY A 96 -13.47 7.27 2.00
N VAL A 97 -12.91 7.13 3.20
CA VAL A 97 -11.57 7.58 3.57
C VAL A 97 -10.80 6.35 4.03
N VAL A 98 -9.68 6.10 3.38
CA VAL A 98 -8.70 5.09 3.75
C VAL A 98 -7.60 5.76 4.58
N ARG A 99 -7.34 5.22 5.76
CA ARG A 99 -6.16 5.53 6.55
C ARG A 99 -5.23 4.31 6.56
N ALA A 100 -3.98 4.52 6.19
CA ALA A 100 -2.98 3.47 6.13
C ALA A 100 -1.74 3.84 6.95
N THR A 101 -1.16 2.85 7.64
CA THR A 101 0.15 2.98 8.29
C THR A 101 1.01 1.81 7.83
N VAL A 102 2.22 2.08 7.35
CA VAL A 102 3.14 1.06 6.83
C VAL A 102 4.26 0.83 7.83
N SER A 103 4.55 -0.44 8.12
CA SER A 103 5.68 -0.86 8.94
C SER A 103 6.38 -2.05 8.27
N GLY A 104 7.49 -1.79 7.59
CA GLY A 104 8.19 -2.80 6.81
C GLY A 104 7.33 -3.34 5.66
N ASP A 105 7.07 -4.64 5.70
CA ASP A 105 6.25 -5.39 4.74
C ASP A 105 4.77 -5.50 5.15
N LYS A 106 4.35 -4.79 6.20
CA LYS A 106 2.99 -4.81 6.72
C LYS A 106 2.30 -3.45 6.57
N MET A 107 1.01 -3.49 6.27
CA MET A 107 0.13 -2.34 6.28
C MET A 107 -1.01 -2.54 7.28
N LYS A 108 -1.19 -1.56 8.17
CA LYS A 108 -2.46 -1.36 8.89
C LYS A 108 -3.39 -0.56 7.99
N TYR A 109 -4.61 -1.05 7.81
CA TYR A 109 -5.62 -0.44 6.95
C TYR A 109 -6.89 -0.18 7.75
N GLU A 110 -7.40 1.02 7.66
CA GLU A 110 -8.70 1.43 8.19
C GLU A 110 -9.44 2.15 7.07
N TRP A 111 -10.71 1.84 6.92
CA TRP A 111 -11.61 2.49 5.98
C TRP A 111 -12.84 2.98 6.72
N THR A 112 -13.26 4.19 6.39
CA THR A 112 -14.49 4.78 6.91
C THR A 112 -15.30 5.36 5.76
N GLY A 113 -16.61 5.17 5.78
CA GLY A 113 -17.51 5.73 4.78
C GLY A 113 -18.88 6.00 5.40
N THR A 114 -19.65 6.89 4.80
CA THR A 114 -20.99 7.23 5.29
C THR A 114 -22.01 6.99 4.19
N HIS A 115 -23.08 6.27 4.52
CA HIS A 115 -24.25 6.09 3.65
C HIS A 115 -25.51 6.23 4.50
N ASP A 116 -26.49 7.00 4.04
CA ASP A 116 -27.74 7.26 4.75
C ASP A 116 -27.57 7.69 6.22
N GLN A 117 -26.56 8.52 6.50
CA GLN A 117 -26.18 8.97 7.86
C GLN A 117 -25.67 7.85 8.79
N ILE A 118 -25.44 6.65 8.27
CA ILE A 118 -24.83 5.53 9.01
C ILE A 118 -23.35 5.46 8.64
N ALA A 119 -22.49 5.63 9.64
CA ALA A 119 -21.05 5.42 9.50
C ALA A 119 -20.75 3.92 9.38
N LYS A 120 -20.05 3.53 8.32
CA LYS A 120 -19.48 2.19 8.14
C LYS A 120 -17.97 2.26 8.35
N VAL A 121 -17.44 1.31 9.12
CA VAL A 121 -16.00 1.19 9.39
C VAL A 121 -15.55 -0.21 9.02
N ALA A 122 -14.47 -0.31 8.26
CA ALA A 122 -13.77 -1.56 8.01
C ALA A 122 -12.32 -1.43 8.48
N ALA A 123 -11.78 -2.48 9.10
CA ALA A 123 -10.40 -2.45 9.59
C ALA A 123 -9.70 -3.79 9.32
N ALA A 124 -8.40 -3.70 9.07
CA ALA A 124 -7.45 -4.81 9.18
C ALA A 124 -6.39 -4.43 10.22
N GLN A 125 -6.27 -5.23 11.27
CA GLN A 125 -5.42 -4.94 12.41
C GLN A 125 -4.26 -5.95 12.49
N GLN A 126 -3.05 -5.47 12.14
CA GLN A 126 -1.68 -5.93 12.47
C GLN A 126 -1.52 -7.27 13.27
N ALA A 127 -0.75 -8.24 12.76
CA ALA A 127 -0.29 -9.41 13.52
C ALA A 127 1.09 -9.07 14.02
N ASP A 128 1.14 -8.96 15.33
CA ASP A 128 2.24 -9.46 16.10
C ASP A 128 2.37 -10.97 15.82
N ASP A 129 3.46 -11.33 15.14
CA ASP A 129 4.14 -12.62 15.10
C ASP A 129 4.62 -12.96 13.69
N ALA A 130 5.92 -12.74 13.48
CA ALA A 130 6.64 -13.27 12.34
C ALA A 130 6.75 -14.79 12.49
N LEU A 131 6.04 -15.54 11.63
CA LEU A 131 6.39 -16.92 11.33
C LEU A 131 6.88 -17.02 9.87
N PRO A 132 7.94 -17.80 9.64
CA PRO A 132 8.62 -17.88 8.36
C PRO A 132 7.69 -18.47 7.31
N ARG A 133 7.79 -17.96 6.08
CA ARG A 133 7.19 -18.44 4.82
C ARG A 133 6.37 -19.73 4.94
N ALA A 134 5.08 -19.58 4.62
CA ALA A 134 4.04 -20.60 4.41
C ALA A 134 3.24 -21.03 5.66
N LYS A 135 2.11 -20.36 5.90
CA LYS A 135 0.74 -20.88 5.71
C LYS A 135 -0.29 -19.82 6.17
N ASN A 136 -1.31 -19.61 5.34
CA ASN A 136 -2.56 -18.86 5.57
C ASN A 136 -2.84 -18.36 7.01
N THR A 137 -2.76 -17.04 7.22
CA THR A 137 -3.61 -16.24 8.13
C THR A 137 -3.40 -14.75 7.76
N GLY A 138 -4.49 -13.99 7.65
CA GLY A 138 -4.59 -12.78 6.81
C GLY A 138 -3.66 -11.61 7.13
N TRP A 139 -3.02 -11.07 6.09
CA TRP A 139 -2.20 -9.86 6.07
C TRP A 139 -2.34 -9.19 4.71
N LEU A 140 -2.33 -7.86 4.66
CA LEU A 140 -2.08 -7.07 3.44
C LEU A 140 -0.57 -7.09 3.16
N THR A 141 -0.08 -7.95 2.26
CA THR A 141 1.35 -8.02 1.88
C THR A 141 1.59 -7.35 0.54
N SER A 142 2.74 -6.67 0.39
CA SER A 142 3.23 -6.01 -0.84
C SER A 142 3.68 -7.01 -1.93
#